data_AF-A0A2T2QXI4-F1
#
_entry.id   AF-A0A2T2QXI4-F1
#
_cell.length_a   1.000
_cell.length_b   1.000
_cell.length_c   1.000
_cell.angle_alpha   90.00
_cell.angle_beta   90.00
_cell.angle_gamma   90.00
#
_symmetry.space_group_name_H-M   'P 1'
#
loop_
_entity.id
_entity.type
_entity.pdbx_description
1 polymer ?
#
loop_
_entity_poly.entity_id
_entity_poly.type
_entity_poly.pdbx_seq_one_letter_code
_entity_poly.pdbx_strand_id
1 'polypeptide(L)'
;MPDDQRPLESTETPLNMIEESPLYVGQPWFDYLNIVWVPIYSLVSVLFLIAIYRMVRNEWEWHGCIAIVLNLVATFLFFPILRAGGEMAVMIGTMDIIIMWLAGIWFSVFVFRRSWIMGLLMIPYLLWSTYVCVIMIEVLRLY
;
A
#
# COMPACT_ATOMS: atom_id res chain seq x y z
N MET A 1 43.60 -22.46 36.86
CA MET A 1 42.98 -22.38 35.52
C MET A 1 42.00 -21.23 35.57
N PRO A 2 42.24 -20.12 34.85
CA PRO A 2 41.25 -19.05 34.76
C PRO A 2 40.15 -19.48 33.78
N ASP A 3 38.90 -19.39 34.24
CA ASP A 3 37.70 -19.51 33.41
C ASP A 3 37.68 -18.34 32.40
N ASP A 4 38.04 -18.64 31.15
CA ASP A 4 37.89 -17.75 30.00
C ASP A 4 36.40 -17.73 29.61
N GLN A 5 35.57 -17.06 30.42
CA GLN A 5 34.20 -16.72 30.06
C GLN A 5 34.23 -15.64 28.99
N ARG A 6 34.42 -16.05 27.73
CA ARG A 6 34.10 -15.19 26.61
C ARG A 6 32.61 -14.85 26.69
N PRO A 7 32.22 -13.56 26.62
CA PRO A 7 30.83 -13.21 26.46
C PRO A 7 30.35 -13.93 25.20
N LEU A 8 29.30 -14.72 25.33
CA LEU A 8 28.55 -15.21 24.18
C LEU A 8 28.15 -13.95 23.41
N GLU A 9 28.86 -13.66 22.32
CA GLU A 9 28.39 -12.71 21.30
C GLU A 9 26.97 -13.13 21.02
N SER A 10 26.03 -12.34 21.55
CA SER A 10 24.61 -12.48 21.28
C SER A 10 24.51 -12.47 19.78
N THR A 11 24.32 -13.65 19.21
CA THR A 11 24.07 -13.83 17.79
C THR A 11 22.75 -13.11 17.58
N GLU A 12 22.82 -11.82 17.27
CA GLU A 12 21.66 -11.00 16.98
C GLU A 12 20.97 -11.70 15.81
N THR A 13 19.92 -12.43 16.15
CA THR A 13 19.14 -13.17 15.18
C THR A 13 18.70 -12.18 14.11
N PRO A 14 18.79 -12.53 12.82
CA PRO A 14 18.48 -11.61 11.72
C PRO A 14 17.08 -10.99 11.80
N LEU A 15 16.17 -11.59 12.58
CA LEU A 15 14.86 -11.01 12.94
C LEU A 15 14.96 -9.65 13.66
N ASN A 16 15.90 -9.47 14.59
CA ASN A 16 16.01 -8.24 15.39
C ASN A 16 16.44 -7.05 14.52
N MET A 17 17.27 -7.29 13.49
CA MET A 17 17.67 -6.25 12.54
C MET A 17 16.51 -5.75 11.66
N ILE A 18 15.48 -6.58 11.45
CA ILE A 18 14.28 -6.18 10.69
C ILE A 18 13.34 -5.35 11.57
N GLU A 19 13.17 -5.69 12.85
CA GLU A 19 12.31 -4.92 13.78
C GLU A 19 12.85 -3.50 14.08
N GLU A 20 14.18 -3.36 14.11
CA GLU A 20 14.85 -2.06 14.25
C GLU A 20 14.94 -1.26 12.94
N SER A 21 14.58 -1.89 11.81
CA SER A 21 14.62 -1.21 10.52
C SER A 21 13.64 -0.03 10.51
N PRO A 22 14.06 1.15 10.03
CA PRO A 22 13.18 2.28 9.80
C PRO A 22 12.21 2.03 8.63
N LEU A 23 12.07 0.80 8.14
CA LEU A 23 11.04 0.36 7.19
C LEU A 23 10.08 -0.67 7.80
N TYR A 24 10.26 -1.04 9.07
CA TYR A 24 9.39 -2.00 9.74
C TYR A 24 8.02 -1.39 10.02
N VAL A 25 6.98 -2.10 9.57
CA VAL A 25 5.58 -1.64 9.62
C VAL A 25 5.05 -1.54 11.06
N GLY A 26 5.67 -2.23 12.02
CA GLY A 26 5.32 -2.17 13.43
C GLY A 26 5.93 -1.01 14.21
N GLN A 27 6.75 -0.16 13.57
CA GLN A 27 7.35 1.00 14.24
C GLN A 27 6.33 2.15 14.42
N PRO A 28 6.40 2.94 15.52
CA PRO A 28 5.47 4.03 15.77
C PRO A 28 5.43 5.12 14.69
N TRP A 29 6.50 5.24 13.89
CA TRP A 29 6.54 6.24 12.82
C TRP A 29 5.65 5.88 11.62
N PHE A 30 5.30 4.60 11.44
CA PHE A 30 4.33 4.16 10.44
C PHE A 30 2.92 4.70 10.72
N ASP A 31 2.56 4.89 11.99
CA ASP A 31 1.28 5.51 12.36
C ASP A 31 1.21 6.97 11.92
N TYR A 32 2.33 7.72 12.05
CA TYR A 32 2.41 9.09 11.56
C TYR A 32 2.33 9.17 10.03
N LEU A 33 2.94 8.22 9.32
CA LEU A 33 2.70 8.10 7.88
C LEU A 33 1.20 7.96 7.64
N ASN A 34 0.52 7.01 8.28
CA ASN A 34 -0.89 6.72 8.06
C ASN A 34 -1.80 7.96 8.23
N ILE A 35 -1.49 8.83 9.19
CA ILE A 35 -2.20 10.10 9.41
C ILE A 35 -2.08 11.05 8.22
N VAL A 36 -0.90 11.18 7.62
CA VAL A 36 -0.67 12.04 6.45
C VAL A 36 -1.49 11.60 5.24
N TRP A 37 -1.91 10.33 5.19
CA TRP A 37 -2.68 9.76 4.07
C TRP A 37 -4.19 9.88 4.22
N VAL A 38 -4.71 10.21 5.41
CA VAL A 38 -6.15 10.41 5.64
C VAL A 38 -6.76 11.43 4.65
N PRO A 39 -6.13 12.58 4.37
CA PRO A 39 -6.65 13.52 3.36
C PRO A 39 -6.67 12.92 1.95
N ILE A 40 -5.66 12.12 1.58
CA ILE A 40 -5.59 11.49 0.27
C ILE A 40 -6.66 10.41 0.13
N TYR A 41 -6.85 9.57 1.14
CA TYR A 41 -7.93 8.58 1.15
C TYR A 41 -9.31 9.25 1.11
N SER A 42 -9.49 10.37 1.81
CA SER A 42 -10.73 11.16 1.76
C SER A 42 -10.99 11.70 0.36
N LEU A 43 -9.96 12.26 -0.29
CA LEU A 43 -10.04 12.75 -1.66
C LEU A 43 -10.41 11.63 -2.65
N VAL A 44 -9.71 10.50 -2.58
CA VAL A 44 -9.96 9.34 -3.45
C VAL A 44 -11.34 8.75 -3.21
N SER A 45 -11.80 8.70 -1.97
CA SER A 45 -13.15 8.25 -1.63
C SER A 45 -14.22 9.13 -2.29
N VAL A 46 -14.04 10.46 -2.26
CA VAL A 46 -14.93 11.40 -2.96
C VAL A 46 -14.89 11.18 -4.47
N LEU A 47 -13.71 10.97 -5.06
CA LEU A 47 -13.58 10.68 -6.49
C LEU A 47 -14.27 9.37 -6.89
N PHE A 48 -14.13 8.32 -6.07
CA PHE A 48 -14.82 7.04 -6.29
C PHE A 48 -16.33 7.19 -6.20
N LEU A 49 -16.84 7.92 -5.21
CA LEU A 49 -18.28 8.21 -5.09
C LEU A 49 -18.81 8.97 -6.32
N ILE A 50 -18.08 9.98 -6.80
CA ILE A 50 -18.46 10.73 -8.01
C ILE A 50 -18.44 9.82 -9.24
N ALA A 51 -17.41 8.97 -9.39
CA ALA A 51 -17.30 8.04 -10.49
C ALA A 51 -18.44 7.02 -10.49
N ILE A 52 -18.75 6.42 -9.34
CA ILE A 52 -19.87 5.50 -9.15
C ILE A 52 -21.19 6.20 -9.47
N TYR A 53 -21.40 7.43 -8.96
CA TYR A 53 -22.61 8.20 -9.25
C TYR A 53 -22.81 8.42 -10.76
N ARG A 54 -21.74 8.78 -11.49
CA ARG A 54 -21.77 8.95 -12.95
C ARG A 54 -22.01 7.63 -13.71
N MET A 55 -21.49 6.50 -13.20
CA MET A 55 -21.75 5.17 -13.76
C MET A 55 -23.21 4.76 -13.57
N VAL A 56 -23.80 4.99 -12.40
CA VAL A 56 -25.24 4.73 -12.14
C VAL A 56 -26.15 5.58 -13.03
N ARG A 57 -25.71 6.79 -13.37
CA ARG A 57 -26.38 7.66 -14.36
C ARG A 57 -26.16 7.23 -15.82
N ASN A 58 -25.41 6.15 -16.08
CA ASN A 58 -25.00 5.68 -17.41
C ASN A 58 -24.20 6.71 -18.22
N GLU A 59 -23.56 7.69 -17.58
CA GLU A 59 -22.66 8.65 -18.27
C GLU A 59 -21.30 7.98 -18.58
N TRP A 60 -20.89 7.05 -17.72
CA TRP A 60 -19.59 6.39 -17.73
C TRP A 60 -19.76 4.87 -17.88
N GLU A 61 -18.78 4.22 -18.51
CA GLU A 61 -18.80 2.78 -18.75
C GLU A 61 -18.57 1.98 -17.46
N TRP A 62 -19.28 0.85 -17.31
CA TRP A 62 -19.18 -0.04 -16.16
C TRP A 62 -17.80 -0.67 -15.97
N HIS A 63 -16.96 -0.73 -17.01
CA HIS A 63 -15.58 -1.22 -16.91
C HIS A 63 -14.75 -0.44 -15.87
N GLY A 64 -15.00 0.86 -15.70
CA GLY A 64 -14.32 1.66 -14.66
C GLY A 64 -14.69 1.24 -13.24
N CYS A 65 -15.88 0.66 -13.03
CA CYS A 65 -16.32 0.16 -11.73
C CYS A 65 -15.45 -1.00 -11.25
N ILE A 66 -15.01 -1.86 -12.17
CA ILE A 66 -14.15 -3.00 -11.87
C ILE A 66 -12.83 -2.50 -11.26
N ALA A 67 -12.22 -1.47 -11.84
CA ALA A 67 -10.99 -0.89 -11.32
C ALA A 67 -11.18 -0.28 -9.92
N ILE A 68 -12.30 0.40 -9.67
CA ILE A 68 -12.65 0.94 -8.33
C ILE A 68 -12.78 -0.18 -7.31
N VAL A 69 -13.55 -1.23 -7.63
CA VAL A 69 -13.80 -2.35 -6.71
C VAL A 69 -12.51 -3.09 -6.40
N LEU A 70 -11.69 -3.41 -7.41
CA LEU A 70 -10.39 -4.04 -7.22
C LEU A 70 -9.48 -3.21 -6.32
N ASN A 71 -9.40 -1.89 -6.58
CA ASN A 71 -8.56 -0.99 -5.80
C ASN A 71 -9.04 -0.90 -4.34
N LEU A 72 -10.35 -0.79 -4.09
CA LEU A 72 -10.93 -0.77 -2.74
C LEU A 72 -10.68 -2.08 -1.99
N VAL A 73 -10.95 -3.23 -2.63
CA VAL A 73 -10.75 -4.53 -2.00
C VAL A 73 -9.29 -4.73 -1.61
N ALA A 74 -8.35 -4.44 -2.52
CA ALA A 74 -6.92 -4.53 -2.22
C ALA A 74 -6.53 -3.57 -1.08
N THR A 75 -7.00 -2.31 -1.12
CA THR A 75 -6.73 -1.33 -0.04
C THR A 75 -7.18 -1.85 1.34
N PHE A 76 -8.32 -2.52 1.43
CA PHE A 76 -8.82 -3.08 2.70
C PHE A 76 -8.13 -4.37 3.12
N LEU A 77 -7.64 -5.18 2.18
CA LEU A 77 -6.96 -6.44 2.47
C LEU A 77 -5.48 -6.25 2.83
N PHE A 78 -4.84 -5.21 2.31
CA PHE A 78 -3.41 -4.92 2.51
C PHE A 78 -2.99 -4.95 3.98
N PHE A 79 -3.66 -4.19 4.84
CA PHE A 79 -3.32 -4.10 6.27
C PHE A 79 -3.54 -5.42 7.04
N PRO A 80 -4.70 -6.09 6.94
CA PRO A 80 -4.89 -7.42 7.54
C PRO A 80 -3.84 -8.45 7.10
N ILE A 81 -3.47 -8.46 5.81
CA ILE A 81 -2.46 -9.37 5.27
C ILE A 81 -1.10 -9.09 5.93
N LEU A 82 -0.65 -7.83 5.93
CA LEU A 82 0.62 -7.44 6.53
C LEU A 82 0.67 -7.74 8.03
N ARG A 83 -0.44 -7.55 8.74
CA ARG A 83 -0.54 -7.79 10.18
C ARG A 83 -0.43 -9.27 10.54
N ALA A 84 -0.74 -10.19 9.62
CA ALA A 84 -0.56 -11.62 9.85
C ALA A 84 0.92 -11.98 10.11
N GLY A 85 1.86 -11.17 9.59
CA GLY A 85 3.29 -11.32 9.83
C GLY A 85 3.93 -12.53 9.13
N GLY A 86 5.26 -12.49 9.02
CA GLY A 86 6.07 -13.54 8.38
C GLY A 86 6.25 -13.36 6.86
N GLU A 87 7.16 -14.17 6.30
CA GLU A 87 7.60 -14.08 4.90
C GLU A 87 6.45 -14.24 3.90
N MET A 88 5.57 -15.23 4.12
CA MET A 88 4.42 -15.47 3.24
C MET A 88 3.42 -14.30 3.26
N ALA A 89 3.22 -13.67 4.41
CA ALA A 89 2.36 -12.49 4.53
C ALA A 89 2.93 -11.28 3.78
N VAL A 90 4.25 -11.07 3.87
CA VAL A 90 4.96 -10.04 3.11
C VAL A 90 4.80 -10.28 1.62
N MET A 91 5.04 -11.51 1.13
CA MET A 91 4.88 -11.85 -0.28
C MET A 91 3.45 -11.61 -0.78
N ILE A 92 2.43 -12.06 -0.04
CA ILE A 92 1.02 -11.85 -0.40
C ILE A 92 0.69 -10.34 -0.37
N GLY A 93 1.18 -9.61 0.63
CA GLY A 93 1.00 -8.16 0.73
C GLY A 93 1.64 -7.40 -0.43
N THR A 94 2.80 -7.84 -0.91
CA THR A 94 3.46 -7.28 -2.10
C THR A 94 2.67 -7.58 -3.37
N MET A 95 2.08 -8.77 -3.50
CA MET A 95 1.18 -9.06 -4.63
C MET A 95 -0.09 -8.19 -4.60
N ASP A 96 -0.69 -8.04 -3.42
CA ASP A 96 -1.89 -7.23 -3.21
C ASP A 96 -1.66 -5.75 -3.55
N ILE A 97 -0.55 -5.15 -3.09
CA ILE A 97 -0.22 -3.75 -3.41
C ILE A 97 0.05 -3.55 -4.91
N ILE A 98 0.65 -4.52 -5.61
CA ILE A 98 0.84 -4.46 -7.06
C ILE A 98 -0.51 -4.45 -7.77
N ILE A 99 -1.45 -5.31 -7.34
CA ILE A 99 -2.82 -5.34 -7.88
C ILE A 99 -3.51 -4.00 -7.61
N MET A 100 -3.42 -3.47 -6.39
CA MET A 100 -3.97 -2.17 -6.01
C MET A 100 -3.41 -1.05 -6.90
N TRP A 101 -2.09 -1.04 -7.13
CA TRP A 101 -1.39 -0.05 -7.94
C TRP A 101 -1.80 -0.10 -9.40
N LEU A 102 -1.86 -1.29 -10.01
CA LEU A 102 -2.34 -1.47 -11.38
C LEU A 102 -3.80 -1.05 -11.54
N ALA A 103 -4.67 -1.40 -10.58
CA ALA A 103 -6.06 -0.96 -10.56
C ALA A 103 -6.16 0.57 -10.43
N GLY A 104 -5.29 1.18 -9.61
CA GLY A 104 -5.19 2.63 -9.45
C GLY A 104 -4.78 3.34 -10.74
N ILE A 105 -3.77 2.82 -11.46
CA ILE A 105 -3.36 3.34 -12.77
C ILE A 105 -4.49 3.20 -13.79
N TRP A 106 -5.12 2.03 -13.85
CA TRP A 106 -6.24 1.80 -14.76
C TRP A 106 -7.37 2.80 -14.51
N PHE A 107 -7.79 2.95 -13.25
CA PHE A 107 -8.82 3.91 -12.88
C PHE A 107 -8.39 5.35 -13.20
N SER A 108 -7.14 5.71 -12.92
CA SER A 108 -6.60 7.04 -13.21
C SER A 108 -6.64 7.35 -14.71
N VAL A 109 -6.16 6.44 -15.57
CA VAL A 109 -6.20 6.60 -17.04
C VAL A 109 -7.65 6.74 -17.51
N PHE A 110 -8.57 5.94 -16.96
CA PHE A 110 -10.00 6.02 -17.28
C PHE A 110 -10.58 7.40 -16.91
N VAL A 111 -10.32 7.89 -15.70
CA VAL A 111 -10.80 9.19 -15.20
C VAL A 111 -10.16 10.34 -15.98
N PHE A 112 -8.86 10.27 -16.27
CA PHE A 112 -8.12 11.32 -16.97
C PHE A 112 -8.72 11.60 -18.36
N ARG A 113 -9.21 10.56 -19.05
CA ARG A 113 -9.90 10.69 -20.34
C ARG A 113 -11.29 11.35 -20.25
N ARG A 114 -11.90 11.37 -19.05
CA ARG A 114 -13.26 11.93 -18.83
C ARG A 114 -13.23 13.30 -18.16
N SER A 115 -12.28 13.55 -17.26
CA SER A 115 -12.08 14.83 -16.60
C SER A 115 -10.62 15.00 -16.21
N TRP A 116 -9.94 15.97 -16.84
CA TRP A 116 -8.54 16.28 -16.54
C TRP A 116 -8.35 16.72 -15.08
N ILE A 117 -9.33 17.43 -14.49
CA ILE A 117 -9.29 17.88 -13.09
C ILE A 117 -9.32 16.67 -12.14
N MET A 118 -10.24 15.72 -12.37
CA MET A 118 -10.31 14.51 -11.55
C MET A 118 -9.06 13.65 -11.72
N GLY A 119 -8.53 13.57 -12.94
CA GLY A 119 -7.26 12.89 -13.21
C GLY A 119 -6.08 13.53 -12.49
N LEU A 120 -6.02 14.87 -12.43
CA LEU A 120 -4.99 15.59 -11.69
C LEU A 120 -5.09 15.34 -10.18
N LEU A 121 -6.31 15.28 -9.63
CA LEU A 121 -6.56 14.95 -8.22
C LEU A 121 -6.17 13.50 -7.85
N MET A 122 -6.05 12.60 -8.83
CA MET A 122 -5.56 11.23 -8.62
C MET A 122 -4.02 11.15 -8.53
N ILE A 123 -3.28 12.18 -8.96
CA ILE A 123 -1.80 12.15 -8.99
C ILE A 123 -1.19 11.92 -7.60
N PRO A 124 -1.61 12.63 -6.52
CA PRO A 124 -1.06 12.39 -5.18
C PRO A 124 -1.26 10.95 -4.70
N TYR A 125 -2.41 10.35 -5.03
CA TYR A 125 -2.69 8.95 -4.71
C TYR A 125 -1.82 7.97 -5.49
N LEU A 126 -1.60 8.22 -6.79
CA LEU A 126 -0.69 7.38 -7.59
C LEU A 126 0.75 7.47 -7.13
N LEU A 127 1.23 8.67 -6.80
CA LEU A 127 2.58 8.86 -6.25
C LEU A 127 2.74 8.08 -4.94
N TRP A 128 1.74 8.15 -4.06
CA TRP A 128 1.74 7.39 -2.81
C TRP A 128 1.73 5.88 -3.03
N SER A 129 0.79 5.36 -3.79
CA SER A 129 0.70 3.92 -4.07
C SER A 129 1.97 3.40 -4.77
N THR A 130 2.62 4.20 -5.61
CA THR A 130 3.92 3.86 -6.21
C THR A 130 5.01 3.75 -5.15
N TYR A 131 5.09 4.71 -4.22
CA TYR A 131 6.04 4.67 -3.12
C TYR A 131 5.85 3.43 -2.23
N VAL A 132 4.61 3.12 -1.84
CA VAL A 132 4.30 1.91 -1.05
C VAL A 132 4.65 0.63 -1.81
N CYS A 133 4.36 0.58 -3.11
CA CYS A 133 4.70 -0.55 -3.97
C CYS A 133 6.22 -0.80 -4.00
N VAL A 134 7.02 0.27 -4.19
CA VAL A 134 8.49 0.17 -4.18
C VAL A 134 8.99 -0.31 -2.82
N ILE A 135 8.46 0.24 -1.71
CA ILE A 135 8.83 -0.23 -0.36
C ILE A 135 8.52 -1.71 -0.20
N MET A 136 7.33 -2.17 -0.57
CA MET A 136 6.93 -3.57 -0.41
C MET A 136 7.78 -4.52 -1.25
N ILE A 137 8.24 -4.09 -2.42
CA ILE A 137 9.17 -4.85 -3.25
C ILE A 137 10.55 -4.94 -2.57
N GLU A 138 11.06 -3.84 -2.01
CA GLU A 138 12.33 -3.86 -1.29
C GLU A 138 12.24 -4.67 0.01
N VAL A 139 11.14 -4.59 0.74
CA VAL A 139 10.88 -5.43 1.91
C VAL A 139 10.89 -6.91 1.49
N LEU A 140 10.16 -7.28 0.43
CA LEU A 140 10.15 -8.65 -0.08
C LEU A 140 11.55 -9.15 -0.50
N ARG A 141 12.40 -8.27 -1.03
CA ARG A 141 13.78 -8.60 -1.43
C ARG A 141 14.70 -8.89 -0.24
N LEU A 142 14.42 -8.29 0.91
CA LEU A 142 15.23 -8.44 2.13
C LEU A 142 14.87 -9.69 2.95
N TYR A 143 13.72 -10.30 2.68
CA TYR A 143 13.35 -11.62 3.19
C TYR A 143 13.95 -12.71 2.30
#